data_AF-A0A314L4G7-F1
#
_entry.id   AF-A0A314L4G7-F1
#
_cell.length_a   1.000
_cell.length_b   1.000
_cell.length_c   1.000
_cell.angle_alpha   90.00
_cell.angle_beta   90.00
_cell.angle_gamma   90.00
#
_symmetry.space_group_name_H-M   'P 1'
#
loop_
_entity.id
_entity.type
_entity.pdbx_description
1 polymer ?
#
loop_
_entity_poly.entity_id
_entity_poly.type
_entity_poly.pdbx_seq_one_letter_code
_entity_poly.pdbx_strand_id
1 'polypeptide(L)'
;MDASHSTKRALTYSSTSDDEEENHPTFEVVMTDSYINYDDLYTPRKIYKHLPPTIETALLHFCSKEWFVSMSVGDRRRFKEGWKLFILDNYFKRGFIVKFTLVDVSSLYVDFNVEVKGEGTLDHNLVEID
;
A
#
# COMPACT_ATOMS: atom_id res chain seq x y z
N MET A 1 -36.10 -19.51 -26.56
CA MET A 1 -36.01 -19.30 -25.11
C MET A 1 -34.56 -19.55 -24.74
N ASP A 2 -33.75 -18.49 -24.70
CA ASP A 2 -32.34 -18.56 -24.32
C ASP A 2 -32.23 -18.66 -22.80
N ALA A 3 -31.52 -19.66 -22.30
CA ALA A 3 -31.10 -19.74 -20.91
C ALA A 3 -29.58 -19.72 -20.85
N SER A 4 -29.05 -18.55 -20.48
CA SER A 4 -27.63 -18.29 -20.22
C SER A 4 -27.20 -18.97 -18.92
N HIS A 5 -26.28 -19.92 -18.99
CA HIS A 5 -25.65 -20.51 -17.81
C HIS A 5 -24.46 -19.64 -17.38
N SER A 6 -24.72 -18.70 -16.49
CA SER A 6 -23.69 -17.92 -15.80
C SER A 6 -23.04 -18.78 -14.73
N THR A 7 -21.79 -19.18 -14.94
CA THR A 7 -21.02 -19.97 -13.97
C THR A 7 -20.33 -19.01 -13.00
N LYS A 8 -20.90 -18.83 -11.80
CA LYS A 8 -20.23 -18.13 -10.70
C LYS A 8 -19.09 -19.01 -10.19
N ARG A 9 -17.84 -18.69 -10.56
CA ARG A 9 -16.66 -19.23 -9.89
C ARG A 9 -16.59 -18.62 -8.49
N ALA A 10 -17.07 -19.35 -7.50
CA ALA A 10 -16.76 -19.08 -6.11
C ALA A 10 -15.28 -19.48 -5.88
N LEU A 11 -14.42 -18.49 -5.70
CA LEU A 11 -13.07 -18.71 -5.20
C LEU A 11 -13.18 -18.89 -3.68
N THR A 12 -13.24 -20.15 -3.24
CA THR A 12 -13.05 -20.52 -1.83
C THR A 12 -11.57 -20.33 -1.48
N TYR A 13 -11.27 -19.31 -0.69
CA TYR A 13 -9.98 -19.20 0.00
C TYR A 13 -9.93 -20.30 1.07
N SER A 14 -9.11 -21.32 0.81
CA SER A 14 -8.75 -22.34 1.79
C SER A 14 -7.58 -21.80 2.61
N SER A 15 -7.85 -21.31 3.83
CA SER A 15 -6.80 -21.06 4.82
C SER A 15 -6.44 -22.37 5.52
N THR A 16 -5.26 -22.89 5.19
CA THR A 16 -4.48 -23.88 5.93
C THR A 16 -3.02 -23.58 5.55
N SER A 17 -2.02 -23.50 6.41
CA SER A 17 -1.82 -23.84 7.83
C SER A 17 -0.36 -23.48 8.14
N ASP A 18 -0.09 -22.96 9.34
CA ASP A 18 1.24 -22.92 9.98
C ASP A 18 2.41 -22.43 9.13
N ASP A 19 2.43 -21.14 8.83
CA ASP A 19 3.65 -20.49 8.35
C ASP A 19 4.43 -19.95 9.55
N GLU A 20 5.65 -20.45 9.71
CA GLU A 20 6.75 -19.76 10.38
C GLU A 20 6.64 -18.28 10.06
N GLU A 21 6.80 -17.39 11.05
CA GLU A 21 6.65 -15.94 10.87
C GLU A 21 7.63 -15.45 9.79
N GLU A 22 7.22 -15.56 8.53
CA GLU A 22 8.02 -15.20 7.37
C GLU A 22 8.13 -13.69 7.48
N ASN A 23 9.34 -13.23 7.80
CA ASN A 23 9.61 -11.82 8.02
C ASN A 23 9.56 -11.08 6.68
N HIS A 24 8.33 -10.89 6.18
CA HIS A 24 8.05 -10.14 4.97
C HIS A 24 8.67 -8.75 5.09
N PRO A 25 9.38 -8.27 4.06
CA PRO A 25 9.96 -6.94 4.08
C PRO A 25 8.89 -5.87 4.32
N THR A 26 9.09 -5.05 5.35
CA THR A 26 8.13 -3.99 5.71
C THR A 26 8.76 -2.62 5.77
N PHE A 27 7.93 -1.61 5.53
CA PHE A 27 8.27 -0.23 5.80
C PHE A 27 7.07 0.55 6.31
N GLU A 28 7.36 1.60 7.07
CA GLU A 28 6.34 2.47 7.66
C GLU A 28 6.55 3.88 7.14
N VAL A 29 5.44 4.59 6.97
CA VAL A 29 5.40 5.98 6.54
C VAL A 29 4.51 6.73 7.51
N VAL A 30 5.02 7.82 8.06
CA VAL A 30 4.19 8.83 8.73
C VAL A 30 3.58 9.70 7.65
N MET A 31 2.25 9.73 7.56
CA MET A 31 1.54 10.51 6.57
C MET A 31 1.74 12.00 6.86
N THR A 32 2.44 12.68 5.97
CA THR A 32 2.65 14.14 6.00
C THR A 32 1.78 14.81 4.94
N ASP A 33 1.65 16.15 5.02
CA ASP A 33 0.92 16.92 4.01
C ASP A 33 1.49 16.71 2.60
N SER A 34 2.81 16.44 2.45
CA SER A 34 3.39 16.13 1.14
C SER A 34 2.88 14.81 0.59
N TYR A 35 2.82 13.75 1.40
CA TYR A 35 2.35 12.44 0.94
C TYR A 35 0.84 12.39 0.71
N ILE A 36 0.09 13.33 1.29
CA ILE A 36 -1.36 13.44 1.11
C ILE A 36 -1.71 14.31 -0.09
N ASN A 37 -1.04 15.45 -0.25
CA ASN A 37 -1.42 16.45 -1.25
C ASN A 37 -0.79 16.21 -2.63
N TYR A 38 0.41 15.62 -2.68
CA TYR A 38 1.08 15.26 -3.94
C TYR A 38 0.65 13.89 -4.45
N ASP A 39 0.91 13.67 -5.74
CA ASP A 39 0.53 12.45 -6.44
C ASP A 39 1.57 11.32 -6.29
N ASP A 40 2.60 11.47 -5.45
CA ASP A 40 3.65 10.47 -5.27
C ASP A 40 4.13 10.27 -3.81
N LEU A 41 4.68 9.08 -3.56
CA LEU A 41 5.34 8.71 -2.31
C LEU A 41 6.67 8.02 -2.64
N TYR A 42 7.78 8.60 -2.19
CA TYR A 42 9.08 7.91 -2.22
C TYR A 42 9.09 6.78 -1.20
N THR A 43 9.32 5.57 -1.67
CA THR A 43 9.46 4.39 -0.80
C THR A 43 10.85 4.36 -0.18
N PRO A 44 11.02 3.86 1.06
CA PRO A 44 12.33 3.81 1.73
C PRO A 44 13.33 2.89 1.03
N ARG A 45 14.61 3.30 0.93
CA ARG A 45 15.67 2.51 0.25
C ARG A 45 15.80 1.06 0.70
N LYS A 46 15.45 0.76 1.96
CA LYS A 46 15.50 -0.61 2.50
C LYS A 46 14.62 -1.60 1.73
N ILE A 47 13.54 -1.14 1.08
CA ILE A 47 12.64 -2.03 0.33
C ILE A 47 13.17 -2.34 -1.08
N TYR A 48 14.08 -1.53 -1.62
CA TYR A 48 14.44 -1.58 -3.04
C TYR A 48 15.07 -2.91 -3.47
N LYS A 49 15.85 -3.52 -2.57
CA LYS A 49 16.48 -4.83 -2.82
C LYS A 49 15.47 -5.97 -3.00
N HIS A 50 14.22 -5.75 -2.61
CA HIS A 50 13.13 -6.71 -2.76
C HIS A 50 12.23 -6.40 -3.96
N LEU A 51 12.49 -5.32 -4.70
CA LEU A 51 11.65 -4.86 -5.81
C LEU A 51 12.37 -5.01 -7.15
N PRO A 52 11.83 -5.78 -8.12
CA PRO A 52 12.50 -5.97 -9.40
C PRO A 52 12.60 -4.65 -10.19
N PRO A 53 13.77 -4.29 -10.76
CA PRO A 53 14.07 -2.98 -11.38
C PRO A 53 13.06 -2.52 -12.45
N THR A 54 12.40 -3.48 -13.09
CA THR A 54 11.52 -3.30 -14.24
C THR A 54 10.04 -3.25 -13.91
N ILE A 55 9.64 -3.61 -12.69
CA ILE A 55 8.21 -3.61 -12.32
C ILE A 55 7.75 -2.19 -12.06
N GLU A 56 6.61 -1.86 -12.67
CA GLU A 56 6.00 -0.52 -12.70
C GLU A 56 4.65 -0.46 -11.99
N THR A 57 4.19 -1.55 -11.37
CA THR A 57 2.87 -1.63 -10.75
C THR A 57 2.99 -2.20 -9.35
N ALA A 58 2.38 -1.52 -8.38
CA ALA A 58 2.07 -2.04 -7.06
C ALA A 58 0.57 -2.31 -6.95
N LEU A 59 0.22 -3.42 -6.30
CA LEU A 59 -1.12 -3.72 -5.84
C LEU A 59 -1.16 -3.47 -4.33
N LEU A 60 -1.98 -2.51 -3.89
CA LEU A 60 -2.14 -2.18 -2.47
C LEU A 60 -3.43 -2.81 -1.94
N HIS A 61 -3.31 -3.68 -0.95
CA HIS A 61 -4.45 -4.27 -0.24
C HIS A 61 -4.71 -3.51 1.05
N PHE A 62 -5.92 -2.99 1.22
CA PHE A 62 -6.33 -2.30 2.44
C PHE A 62 -7.84 -2.49 2.68
N CYS A 63 -8.24 -2.84 3.90
CA CYS A 63 -9.65 -3.03 4.27
C CYS A 63 -10.46 -3.90 3.28
N SER A 64 -9.87 -5.03 2.83
CA SER A 64 -10.46 -5.96 1.84
C SER A 64 -10.70 -5.38 0.44
N LYS A 65 -10.04 -4.26 0.11
CA LYS A 65 -10.08 -3.62 -1.20
C LYS A 65 -8.67 -3.52 -1.77
N GLU A 66 -8.61 -3.29 -3.07
CA GLU A 66 -7.39 -3.28 -3.87
C GLU A 66 -7.27 -1.99 -4.66
N TRP A 67 -6.06 -1.44 -4.71
CA TRP A 67 -5.73 -0.28 -5.54
C TRP A 67 -4.47 -0.55 -6.35
N PHE A 68 -4.57 -0.38 -7.65
CA PHE A 68 -3.41 -0.39 -8.54
C PHE A 68 -2.72 0.98 -8.48
N VAL A 69 -1.44 0.96 -8.18
CA VAL A 69 -0.61 2.16 -8.07
C VAL A 69 0.64 1.99 -8.91
N SER A 70 0.89 2.91 -9.83
CA SER A 70 2.10 2.88 -10.64
C SER A 70 3.35 3.16 -9.80
N MET A 71 4.47 2.57 -10.20
CA MET A 71 5.78 2.67 -9.58
C MET A 71 6.81 3.23 -10.54
N SER A 72 7.88 3.85 -10.02
CA SER A 72 9.05 4.17 -10.84
C SER A 72 9.94 2.95 -11.02
N VAL A 73 10.54 2.81 -12.20
CA VAL A 73 11.62 1.85 -12.50
C VAL A 73 12.98 2.29 -11.94
N GLY A 74 13.91 1.36 -11.83
CA GLY A 74 15.31 1.61 -11.46
C GLY A 74 15.58 1.72 -9.96
N ASP A 75 16.63 2.44 -9.59
CA ASP A 75 17.16 2.42 -8.22
C ASP A 75 16.43 3.34 -7.24
N ARG A 76 15.54 4.21 -7.73
CA ARG A 76 14.72 5.09 -6.88
C ARG A 76 13.26 4.74 -7.08
N ARG A 77 12.64 4.24 -6.02
CA ARG A 77 11.26 3.75 -6.06
C ARG A 77 10.30 4.72 -5.41
N ARG A 78 9.28 5.11 -6.17
CA ARG A 78 8.13 5.87 -5.69
C ARG A 78 6.85 5.27 -6.22
N PHE A 79 5.80 5.33 -5.41
CA PHE A 79 4.42 5.24 -5.88
C PHE A 79 4.06 6.55 -6.59
N LYS A 80 3.33 6.48 -7.70
CA LYS A 80 2.93 7.63 -8.54
C LYS A 80 1.41 7.59 -8.77
N GLU A 81 0.96 7.55 -10.02
CA GLU A 81 -0.46 7.47 -10.39
C GLU A 81 -1.17 6.36 -9.63
N GLY A 82 -2.34 6.65 -9.07
CA GLY A 82 -3.09 5.78 -8.16
C GLY A 82 -2.83 6.05 -6.68
N TRP A 83 -1.69 6.63 -6.31
CA TRP A 83 -1.36 6.93 -4.91
C TRP A 83 -2.37 7.89 -4.27
N LYS A 84 -2.62 9.04 -4.90
CA LYS A 84 -3.57 10.03 -4.38
C LYS A 84 -4.99 9.49 -4.28
N LEU A 85 -5.42 8.66 -5.24
CA LEU A 85 -6.73 8.02 -5.19
C LEU A 85 -6.81 7.07 -3.99
N PHE A 86 -5.79 6.24 -3.78
CA PHE A 86 -5.68 5.38 -2.61
C PHE A 86 -5.76 6.16 -1.29
N ILE A 87 -5.11 7.33 -1.21
CA ILE A 87 -5.20 8.20 -0.03
C ILE A 87 -6.62 8.73 0.21
N LEU A 88 -7.26 9.26 -0.85
CA LEU A 88 -8.57 9.88 -0.77
C LEU A 88 -9.67 8.87 -0.44
N ASP A 89 -9.67 7.70 -1.11
CA ASP A 89 -10.66 6.64 -0.90
C ASP A 89 -10.66 6.09 0.53
N ASN A 90 -9.49 6.15 1.19
CA ASN A 90 -9.27 5.59 2.53
C ASN A 90 -9.17 6.65 3.63
N TYR A 91 -9.36 7.93 3.29
CA TYR A 91 -9.38 9.05 4.24
C TYR A 91 -8.14 9.12 5.12
N PHE A 92 -6.94 8.80 4.60
CA PHE A 92 -5.71 8.92 5.38
C PHE A 92 -5.44 10.38 5.72
N LYS A 93 -5.12 10.63 6.99
CA LYS A 93 -4.87 11.97 7.53
C LYS A 93 -3.42 12.13 7.92
N ARG A 94 -3.01 13.39 8.05
CA ARG A 94 -1.71 13.76 8.60
C ARG A 94 -1.52 13.07 9.96
N GLY A 95 -0.32 12.56 10.18
CA GLY A 95 0.06 11.86 11.41
C GLY A 95 -0.13 10.35 11.32
N PHE A 96 -1.02 9.82 10.49
CA PHE A 96 -1.26 8.38 10.43
C PHE A 96 0.04 7.62 10.13
N ILE A 97 0.29 6.55 10.87
CA ILE A 97 1.41 5.63 10.61
C ILE A 97 0.87 4.50 9.74
N VAL A 98 1.29 4.48 8.48
CA VAL A 98 0.88 3.49 7.49
C VAL A 98 2.04 2.52 7.27
N LYS A 99 1.80 1.25 7.56
CA LYS A 99 2.75 0.16 7.34
C LYS A 99 2.41 -0.55 6.05
N PHE A 100 3.43 -0.77 5.22
CA PHE A 100 3.38 -1.57 4.01
C PHE A 100 4.20 -2.84 4.24
N THR A 101 3.60 -3.98 3.96
CA THR A 101 4.23 -5.30 4.04
C THR A 101 4.24 -5.92 2.66
N LEU A 102 5.42 -6.21 2.11
CA LEU A 102 5.55 -6.85 0.81
C LEU A 102 5.13 -8.32 0.91
N VAL A 103 4.01 -8.66 0.30
CA VAL A 103 3.40 -10.00 0.35
C VAL A 103 3.98 -10.88 -0.74
N ASP A 104 4.01 -10.38 -1.98
CA ASP A 104 4.49 -11.14 -3.14
C ASP A 104 5.16 -10.23 -4.18
N VAL A 105 6.00 -10.84 -5.01
CA VAL A 105 6.67 -10.20 -6.14
C VAL A 105 6.42 -11.04 -7.38
N SER A 106 5.46 -10.60 -8.19
CA SER A 106 5.11 -11.21 -9.47
C SER A 106 5.91 -10.58 -10.63
N SER A 107 5.86 -11.22 -11.79
CA SER A 107 6.41 -10.68 -13.05
C SER A 107 5.64 -9.47 -13.59
N LEU A 108 4.44 -9.18 -13.06
CA LEU A 108 3.57 -8.09 -13.53
C LEU A 108 3.41 -6.96 -12.51
N TYR A 109 3.43 -7.28 -11.22
CA TYR A 109 3.23 -6.32 -10.14
C TYR A 109 3.91 -6.79 -8.85
N VAL A 110 4.10 -5.87 -7.92
CA VAL A 110 4.45 -6.19 -6.53
C VAL A 110 3.24 -6.01 -5.63
N ASP A 111 3.05 -6.93 -4.71
CA ASP A 111 1.87 -7.00 -3.85
C ASP A 111 2.22 -6.49 -2.44
N PHE A 112 1.47 -5.50 -1.96
CA PHE A 112 1.60 -4.98 -0.61
C PHE A 112 0.30 -5.10 0.16
N ASN A 113 0.37 -5.69 1.35
CA ASN A 113 -0.64 -5.49 2.39
C ASN A 113 -0.35 -4.18 3.14
N VAL A 114 -1.40 -3.38 3.35
CA VAL A 114 -1.32 -2.09 4.03
C VAL A 114 -2.08 -2.14 5.34
N GLU A 115 -1.48 -1.60 6.40
CA GLU A 115 -2.08 -1.49 7.73
C GLU A 115 -1.90 -0.08 8.30
N VAL A 116 -2.88 0.41 9.06
CA VAL A 116 -2.70 1.61 9.89
C VAL A 116 -2.31 1.17 11.29
N LYS A 117 -1.16 1.64 11.79
CA LYS A 117 -0.66 1.32 13.14
C LYS A 117 -1.05 2.34 14.21
N GLY A 118 -1.57 3.51 13.82
CA GLY A 118 -2.10 4.51 14.74
C GLY A 118 -2.16 5.92 14.14
N GLU A 119 -2.75 6.86 14.88
CA GLU A 119 -2.70 8.29 14.60
C GLU A 119 -1.42 8.85 15.25
N GLY A 120 -0.43 9.24 14.47
CA GLY A 120 0.77 9.91 14.98
C GLY A 120 0.38 11.20 15.71
N THR A 121 0.96 11.41 16.88
CA THR A 121 0.64 12.52 17.76
C THR A 121 0.87 13.86 17.07
N LEU A 122 -0.16 14.72 17.09
CA LEU A 122 -0.07 16.12 16.69
C LEU A 122 0.74 16.90 17.73
N ASP A 123 2.05 16.85 17.66
CA ASP A 123 2.89 17.86 18.33
C ASP A 123 3.02 19.07 17.41
N HIS A 124 1.92 19.82 17.26
CA HIS A 124 2.01 21.24 16.95
C HIS A 124 1.61 22.00 18.19
N ASN A 125 2.63 22.57 18.83
CA ASN A 125 2.52 23.59 19.86
C ASN A 125 1.36 24.54 19.57
N LEU A 126 0.29 24.43 20.36
CA LEU A 126 -0.55 25.57 20.68
C LEU A 126 0.38 26.55 21.40
N VAL A 127 0.93 27.50 20.65
CA VAL A 127 1.38 28.74 21.26
C VAL A 127 0.09 29.40 21.73
N GLU A 128 -0.24 29.21 23.01
CA GLU A 128 -1.09 30.15 23.73
C GLU A 128 -0.41 31.51 23.58
N ILE A 129 -1.00 32.36 22.76
CA ILE A 129 -0.69 33.78 22.76
C ILE A 129 -1.68 34.38 23.76
N ASP A 130 -1.15 34.69 24.94
CA ASP A 130 -1.77 35.50 26.00
C ASP A 130 -2.12 36.91 25.48
#